data_AF-A0A1J4Z340-F1
#
_entry.id   AF-A0A1J4Z340-F1
#
_cell.length_a   1.000
_cell.length_b   1.000
_cell.length_c   1.000
_cell.angle_alpha   90.00
_cell.angle_beta   90.00
_cell.angle_gamma   90.00
#
_symmetry.space_group_name_H-M   'P 1'
#
loop_
_entity.id
_entity.type
_entity.pdbx_description
1 polymer ?
#
loop_
_entity_poly.entity_id
_entity_poly.type
_entity_poly.pdbx_seq_one_letter_code
_entity_poly.pdbx_strand_id
1 'polypeptide(L)'
;MINLKNIIFGIAILVLTMFVGIYGISTLYGEVPKYNDYCPENLYNQSVCENQGGMWVDNTQVVLDGRGDVKAVPIQGGYCQYDSTPCQKNLEDAEKKHYKKVFLTALPVGIGIILLGALVLGLESVSAGLMLGGVGMIIYGTGSYWRFTDDWLKFLLSLIGLVILIWTAYWFNKKEKGFWRRLFVKKK
;
A
#
# COMPACT_ATOMS: atom_id res chain seq x y z
N MET A 1 27.90 -18.49 -13.27
CA MET A 1 28.47 -18.24 -11.94
C MET A 1 27.92 -16.92 -11.44
N ILE A 2 27.26 -16.90 -10.30
CA ILE A 2 26.67 -15.68 -9.73
C ILE A 2 27.82 -14.76 -9.31
N ASN A 3 27.93 -13.59 -9.96
CA ASN A 3 28.96 -12.60 -9.65
C ASN A 3 28.42 -11.67 -8.55
N LEU A 4 29.12 -11.57 -7.41
CA LEU A 4 28.68 -10.77 -6.27
C LEU A 4 28.39 -9.30 -6.67
N LYS A 5 29.18 -8.74 -7.59
CA LYS A 5 28.94 -7.39 -8.11
C LYS A 5 27.58 -7.27 -8.80
N ASN A 6 27.19 -8.29 -9.57
CA ASN A 6 25.90 -8.31 -10.26
C ASN A 6 24.72 -8.37 -9.30
N ILE A 7 24.85 -9.11 -8.19
CA ILE A 7 23.83 -9.11 -7.13
C ILE A 7 23.70 -7.72 -6.52
N ILE A 8 24.82 -7.09 -6.14
CA ILE A 8 24.82 -5.76 -5.50
C ILE A 8 24.15 -4.74 -6.41
N PHE A 9 24.51 -4.71 -7.70
CA PHE A 9 23.87 -3.81 -8.66
C PHE A 9 22.39 -4.12 -8.86
N GLY A 10 21.99 -5.39 -8.91
CA GLY A 10 20.58 -5.76 -9.02
C GLY A 10 19.73 -5.27 -7.84
N ILE A 11 20.23 -5.43 -6.60
CA ILE A 11 19.56 -4.93 -5.40
C ILE A 11 19.52 -3.40 -5.39
N ALA A 12 20.63 -2.73 -5.73
CA ALA A 12 20.66 -1.28 -5.80
C ALA A 12 19.63 -0.73 -6.81
N ILE A 13 19.54 -1.35 -7.99
CA ILE A 13 18.57 -0.97 -9.03
C ILE A 13 17.14 -1.23 -8.57
N LEU A 14 16.87 -2.36 -7.90
CA LEU A 14 15.56 -2.63 -7.30
C LEU A 14 15.15 -1.49 -6.36
N VAL A 15 16.00 -1.15 -5.39
CA VAL A 15 15.69 -0.12 -4.37
C VAL A 15 15.49 1.24 -5.03
N LEU A 16 16.37 1.62 -5.95
CA LEU A 16 16.26 2.89 -6.68
C LEU A 16 15.00 2.94 -7.55
N THR A 17 14.64 1.84 -8.20
CA THR A 17 13.40 1.75 -9.00
C THR A 17 12.18 1.96 -8.11
N MET A 18 12.16 1.35 -6.92
CA MET A 18 11.07 1.58 -5.95
C MET A 18 11.04 3.01 -5.45
N PHE A 19 12.19 3.61 -5.11
CA PHE A 19 12.24 4.99 -4.64
C PHE A 19 11.74 5.97 -5.71
N VAL A 20 12.24 5.85 -6.94
CA VAL A 20 11.81 6.70 -8.05
C VAL A 20 10.31 6.54 -8.30
N GLY A 21 9.79 5.31 -8.28
CA GLY A 21 8.38 5.07 -8.47
C GLY A 21 7.51 5.63 -7.34
N ILE A 22 7.85 5.35 -6.07
CA ILE A 22 7.07 5.79 -4.89
C ILE A 22 7.11 7.31 -4.76
N TYR A 23 8.29 7.91 -4.73
CA TYR A 23 8.41 9.36 -4.61
C TYR A 23 7.93 10.10 -5.86
N GLY A 24 8.05 9.47 -7.03
CA GLY A 24 7.45 9.98 -8.27
C GLY A 24 5.93 10.11 -8.17
N ILE A 25 5.26 9.06 -7.69
CA ILE A 25 3.80 9.09 -7.46
C ILE A 25 3.43 10.13 -6.39
N SER A 26 4.19 10.21 -5.28
CA SER A 26 3.99 11.22 -4.23
C SER A 26 4.10 12.64 -4.79
N THR A 27 5.04 12.89 -5.70
CA THR A 27 5.20 14.20 -6.36
C THR A 27 4.00 14.57 -7.24
N LEU A 28 3.35 13.58 -7.87
CA LEU A 28 2.20 13.80 -8.76
C LEU A 28 0.88 14.01 -7.99
N TYR A 29 0.71 13.35 -6.85
CA TYR A 29 -0.56 13.36 -6.10
C TYR A 29 -0.51 14.11 -4.76
N GLY A 30 0.65 14.62 -4.36
CA GLY A 30 0.86 15.30 -3.09
C GLY A 30 0.97 14.32 -1.92
N GLU A 31 1.01 14.88 -0.72
CA GLU A 31 1.05 14.10 0.51
C GLU A 31 -0.28 13.39 0.79
N VAL A 32 -0.20 12.29 1.54
CA VAL A 32 -1.37 11.58 2.05
C VAL A 32 -2.18 12.51 2.97
N PRO A 33 -3.53 12.52 2.89
CA PRO A 33 -4.38 13.27 3.82
C PRO A 33 -4.02 12.99 5.29
N LYS A 34 -3.73 14.03 6.07
CA LYS A 34 -3.37 13.87 7.49
C LYS A 34 -4.58 14.04 8.37
N TYR A 35 -4.58 13.35 9.51
CA TYR A 35 -5.69 13.42 10.48
C TYR A 35 -6.02 14.88 10.86
N ASN A 36 -4.99 15.68 11.17
CA ASN A 36 -5.13 17.04 11.70
C ASN A 36 -5.72 18.03 10.68
N ASP A 37 -5.69 17.69 9.38
CA ASP A 37 -6.31 18.50 8.32
C ASP A 37 -7.84 18.34 8.31
N TYR A 38 -8.36 17.26 8.91
CA TYR A 38 -9.78 16.90 8.90
C TYR A 38 -10.40 16.91 10.29
N CYS A 39 -9.65 16.46 11.30
CA CYS A 39 -10.10 16.33 12.68
C CYS A 39 -9.25 17.23 13.59
N PRO A 40 -9.85 18.22 14.25
CA PRO A 40 -9.13 19.18 15.08
C PRO A 40 -8.65 18.53 16.39
N GLU A 41 -7.39 18.74 16.72
CA GLU A 41 -6.79 18.31 17.99
C GLU A 41 -7.11 19.31 19.12
N ASN A 42 -7.22 18.82 20.36
CA ASN A 42 -7.23 19.62 21.61
C ASN A 42 -8.46 20.52 21.84
N LEU A 43 -9.67 19.97 21.73
CA LEU A 43 -10.86 20.65 22.26
C LEU A 43 -11.12 20.23 23.70
N TYR A 44 -10.81 21.12 24.64
CA TYR A 44 -11.12 20.96 26.06
C TYR A 44 -12.54 21.40 26.44
N ASN A 45 -13.27 22.01 25.50
CA ASN A 45 -14.59 22.56 25.73
C ASN A 45 -15.67 21.73 25.03
N GLN A 46 -16.63 21.22 25.82
CA GLN A 46 -17.77 20.44 25.33
C GLN A 46 -18.53 21.15 24.19
N SER A 47 -18.84 22.44 24.36
CA SER A 47 -19.57 23.19 23.33
C SER A 47 -18.81 23.27 22.00
N VAL A 48 -17.48 23.34 22.03
CA VAL A 48 -16.67 23.37 20.81
C VAL A 48 -16.59 21.98 20.19
N CYS A 49 -16.48 20.93 21.02
CA CYS A 49 -16.51 19.54 20.59
C CYS A 49 -17.78 19.22 19.80
N GLU A 50 -18.95 19.48 20.39
CA GLU A 50 -20.24 19.20 19.77
C GLU A 50 -20.46 20.05 18.51
N ASN A 51 -20.07 21.33 18.53
CA ASN A 51 -20.17 22.22 17.36
C ASN A 51 -19.26 21.79 16.19
N GLN A 52 -18.16 21.09 16.46
CA GLN A 52 -17.26 20.54 15.44
C GLN A 52 -17.62 19.11 15.03
N GLY A 53 -18.77 18.60 15.49
CA GLY A 53 -19.29 17.27 15.16
C GLY A 53 -18.64 16.14 15.98
N GLY A 54 -17.91 16.48 17.04
CA GLY A 54 -17.35 15.58 18.03
C GLY A 54 -18.40 15.02 18.99
N MET A 55 -18.11 13.86 19.60
CA MET A 55 -18.87 13.35 20.74
C MET A 55 -18.11 13.65 22.02
N TRP A 56 -18.68 14.44 22.93
CA TRP A 56 -18.08 14.70 24.22
C TRP A 56 -18.23 13.47 25.13
N VAL A 57 -17.11 13.02 25.69
CA VAL A 57 -17.07 11.90 26.64
C VAL A 57 -16.59 12.43 27.98
N ASP A 58 -17.47 12.37 28.98
CA ASP A 58 -17.12 12.75 30.34
C ASP A 58 -16.11 11.76 30.93
N ASN A 59 -15.13 12.28 31.67
CA ASN A 59 -14.23 11.43 32.42
C ASN A 59 -15.02 10.71 33.50
N THR A 60 -14.80 9.41 33.68
CA THR A 60 -15.44 8.62 34.74
C THR A 60 -14.42 8.08 35.72
N GLN A 61 -14.73 8.11 37.01
CA GLN A 61 -14.01 7.36 38.04
C GLN A 61 -14.83 6.14 38.48
N VAL A 62 -14.14 5.11 38.92
CA VAL A 62 -14.77 3.90 39.44
C VAL A 62 -14.91 4.02 40.96
N VAL A 63 -16.11 3.86 41.49
CA VAL A 63 -16.43 3.88 42.93
C VAL A 63 -17.22 2.64 43.33
N LEU A 64 -17.01 2.17 44.56
CA LEU A 64 -17.83 1.12 45.17
C LEU A 64 -19.07 1.74 45.80
N ASP A 65 -20.24 1.16 45.54
CA ASP A 65 -21.47 1.59 46.19
C ASP A 65 -21.60 1.03 47.62
N GLY A 66 -22.64 1.44 48.34
CA GLY A 66 -22.90 0.97 49.71
C GLY A 66 -23.19 -0.53 49.86
N ARG A 67 -23.30 -1.27 48.75
CA ARG A 67 -23.50 -2.73 48.67
C ARG A 67 -22.24 -3.47 48.22
N GLY A 68 -21.16 -2.75 47.88
CA GLY A 68 -19.91 -3.31 47.36
C GLY A 68 -19.91 -3.51 45.84
N ASP A 69 -20.89 -3.00 45.12
CA ASP A 69 -20.95 -3.07 43.66
C ASP A 69 -20.11 -1.97 43.02
N VAL A 70 -19.44 -2.30 41.90
CA VAL A 70 -18.57 -1.36 41.17
C VAL A 70 -19.42 -0.49 40.23
N LYS A 71 -19.34 0.83 40.39
CA LYS A 71 -20.07 1.80 39.55
C LYS A 71 -19.13 2.89 39.01
N ALA A 72 -19.26 3.20 37.73
CA ALA A 72 -18.61 4.38 37.13
C ALA A 72 -19.44 5.64 37.44
N VAL A 73 -18.79 6.68 37.95
CA VAL A 73 -19.39 8.00 38.19
C VAL A 73 -18.60 9.09 37.44
N PRO A 74 -19.28 10.07 36.82
CA PRO A 74 -18.59 11.15 36.11
C PRO A 74 -17.77 12.02 37.07
N ILE A 75 -16.58 12.43 36.65
CA ILE A 75 -15.73 13.43 37.31
C ILE A 75 -15.62 14.68 36.45
N GLN A 76 -15.13 15.77 37.04
CA GLN A 76 -15.00 17.04 36.33
C GLN A 76 -14.00 16.92 35.16
N GLY A 77 -14.43 17.36 33.98
CA GLY A 77 -13.67 17.31 32.74
C GLY A 77 -14.05 16.11 31.87
N GLY A 78 -13.61 16.16 30.62
CA GLY A 78 -13.87 15.15 29.61
C GLY A 78 -12.94 15.35 28.42
N TYR A 79 -13.13 14.54 27.39
CA TYR A 79 -12.40 14.68 26.13
C TYR A 79 -13.37 14.58 24.97
N CYS A 80 -12.97 15.19 23.85
CA CYS A 80 -13.72 15.10 22.61
C CYS A 80 -13.30 13.83 21.85
N GLN A 81 -14.25 12.93 21.61
CA GLN A 81 -14.03 11.72 20.82
C GLN A 81 -14.48 11.94 19.37
N TYR A 82 -13.60 11.60 18.43
CA TYR A 82 -13.85 11.73 16.98
C TYR A 82 -14.05 10.41 16.23
N ASP A 83 -13.91 9.27 16.92
CA ASP A 83 -13.82 7.92 16.34
C ASP A 83 -15.04 7.46 15.52
N SER A 84 -16.14 8.19 15.55
CA SER A 84 -17.36 7.91 14.77
C SER A 84 -18.02 9.17 14.25
N THR A 85 -17.21 10.20 14.00
CA THR A 85 -17.69 11.53 13.66
C THR A 85 -17.61 11.81 12.15
N PRO A 86 -18.34 12.82 11.65
CA PRO A 86 -18.24 13.24 10.26
C PRO A 86 -16.80 13.55 9.82
N CYS A 87 -15.94 14.01 10.73
CA CYS A 87 -14.54 14.34 10.41
C CYS A 87 -13.74 13.10 9.98
N GLN A 88 -13.87 11.97 10.70
CA GLN A 88 -13.17 10.73 10.37
C GLN A 88 -13.67 10.17 9.04
N LYS A 89 -14.97 10.24 8.79
CA LYS A 89 -15.54 9.81 7.50
C LYS A 89 -14.97 10.63 6.34
N ASN A 90 -14.85 11.94 6.51
CA ASN A 90 -14.26 12.81 5.49
C ASN A 90 -12.77 12.49 5.24
N LEU A 91 -12.02 12.20 6.31
CA LEU A 91 -10.63 11.74 6.22
C LEU A 91 -10.53 10.41 5.46
N GLU A 92 -11.30 9.40 5.86
CA GLU A 92 -11.31 8.09 5.20
C GLU A 92 -11.70 8.19 3.73
N ASP A 93 -12.69 9.04 3.39
CA ASP A 93 -13.09 9.28 2.00
C ASP A 93 -11.97 9.97 1.20
N ALA A 94 -11.24 10.91 1.80
CA ALA A 94 -10.10 11.57 1.19
C ALA A 94 -8.93 10.60 0.99
N GLU A 95 -8.58 9.81 2.01
CA GLU A 95 -7.58 8.76 1.94
C GLU A 95 -7.94 7.75 0.84
N LYS A 96 -9.18 7.26 0.83
CA LYS A 96 -9.67 6.30 -0.17
C LYS A 96 -9.51 6.84 -1.59
N LYS A 97 -9.83 8.12 -1.83
CA LYS A 97 -9.63 8.76 -3.14
C LYS A 97 -8.15 8.88 -3.50
N HIS A 98 -7.31 9.27 -2.54
CA HIS A 98 -5.86 9.41 -2.75
C HIS A 98 -5.22 8.05 -3.08
N TYR A 99 -5.41 7.04 -2.23
CA TYR A 99 -4.84 5.71 -2.41
C TYR A 99 -5.39 4.99 -3.64
N LYS A 100 -6.63 5.26 -4.04
CA LYS A 100 -7.16 4.76 -5.33
C LYS A 100 -6.36 5.29 -6.51
N LYS A 101 -5.99 6.57 -6.53
CA LYS A 101 -5.14 7.14 -7.59
C LYS A 101 -3.76 6.47 -7.59
N VAL A 102 -3.14 6.37 -6.41
CA VAL A 102 -1.84 5.69 -6.22
C VAL A 102 -1.87 4.27 -6.77
N PHE A 103 -2.89 3.48 -6.42
CA PHE A 103 -3.07 2.11 -6.93
C PHE A 103 -3.22 2.08 -8.45
N LEU A 104 -4.12 2.90 -9.01
CA LEU A 104 -4.41 2.93 -10.45
C LEU A 104 -3.21 3.39 -11.28
N THR A 105 -2.24 4.11 -10.71
CA THR A 105 -1.00 4.47 -11.39
C THR A 105 0.15 3.53 -11.14
N ALA A 106 0.34 3.07 -9.90
CA ALA A 106 1.43 2.18 -9.55
C ALA A 106 1.33 0.83 -10.28
N LEU A 107 0.09 0.33 -10.49
CA LEU A 107 -0.15 -0.92 -11.20
C LEU A 107 0.35 -0.89 -12.66
N PRO A 108 -0.12 0.01 -13.55
CA PRO A 108 0.37 0.07 -14.93
C PRO A 108 1.83 0.48 -15.02
N VAL A 109 2.31 1.39 -14.15
CA VAL A 109 3.72 1.79 -14.12
C VAL A 109 4.61 0.59 -13.76
N GLY A 110 4.24 -0.17 -12.73
CA GLY A 110 4.98 -1.38 -12.32
C GLY A 110 5.01 -2.44 -13.43
N ILE A 111 3.89 -2.67 -14.11
CA ILE A 111 3.83 -3.56 -15.28
C ILE A 111 4.76 -3.03 -16.40
N GLY A 112 4.72 -1.74 -16.68
CA GLY A 112 5.61 -1.10 -17.66
C GLY A 112 7.08 -1.30 -17.33
N ILE A 113 7.47 -1.13 -16.06
CA ILE A 113 8.84 -1.35 -15.59
C ILE A 113 9.26 -2.82 -15.75
N ILE A 114 8.37 -3.78 -15.44
CA ILE A 114 8.65 -5.21 -15.66
C ILE A 114 8.91 -5.50 -17.13
N LEU A 115 8.08 -4.95 -18.03
CA LEU A 115 8.25 -5.12 -19.47
C LEU A 115 9.56 -4.47 -19.96
N LEU A 116 9.89 -3.27 -19.48
CA LEU A 116 11.16 -2.63 -19.79
C LEU A 116 12.35 -3.47 -19.30
N GLY A 117 12.31 -3.98 -18.07
CA GLY A 117 13.31 -4.90 -17.55
C GLY A 117 13.46 -6.17 -18.39
N ALA A 118 12.35 -6.70 -18.92
CA ALA A 118 12.35 -7.85 -19.83
C ALA A 118 12.97 -7.58 -21.20
N LEU A 119 12.90 -6.33 -21.67
CA LEU A 119 13.48 -5.93 -22.96
C LEU A 119 14.98 -5.59 -22.86
N VAL A 120 15.46 -5.16 -21.68
CA VAL A 120 16.87 -4.85 -21.43
C VAL A 120 17.66 -6.15 -21.16
N LEU A 121 17.74 -7.03 -22.16
CA LEU A 121 18.36 -8.36 -22.07
C LEU A 121 19.89 -8.36 -22.00
N GLY A 122 20.54 -7.20 -22.15
CA GLY A 122 22.00 -7.11 -22.22
C GLY A 122 22.71 -7.15 -20.87
N LEU A 123 22.01 -6.90 -19.76
CA LEU A 123 22.61 -6.76 -18.42
C LEU A 123 21.73 -7.47 -17.38
N GLU A 124 22.06 -8.72 -17.06
CA GLU A 124 21.29 -9.60 -16.16
C GLU A 124 20.89 -8.89 -14.84
N SER A 125 21.83 -8.16 -14.22
CA SER A 125 21.61 -7.41 -12.98
C SER A 125 20.56 -6.31 -13.14
N VAL A 126 20.59 -5.60 -14.26
CA VAL A 126 19.70 -4.46 -14.54
C VAL A 126 18.29 -4.98 -14.83
N SER A 127 18.17 -6.00 -15.68
CA SER A 127 16.88 -6.64 -15.95
C SER A 127 16.24 -7.20 -14.68
N ALA A 128 17.00 -7.90 -13.85
CA ALA A 128 16.50 -8.47 -12.60
C ALA A 128 16.07 -7.38 -11.61
N GLY A 129 16.89 -6.33 -11.45
CA GLY A 129 16.60 -5.20 -10.57
C GLY A 129 15.33 -4.44 -11.00
N LEU A 130 15.18 -4.16 -12.30
CA LEU A 130 13.99 -3.49 -12.84
C LEU A 130 12.74 -4.35 -12.69
N MET A 131 12.79 -5.65 -13.04
CA MET A 131 11.65 -6.54 -12.87
C MET A 131 11.20 -6.63 -11.41
N LEU A 132 12.14 -6.84 -10.48
CA LEU A 132 11.82 -6.91 -9.05
C LEU A 132 11.34 -5.56 -8.51
N GLY A 133 11.91 -4.44 -8.96
CA GLY A 133 11.45 -3.10 -8.62
C GLY A 133 10.03 -2.83 -9.12
N GLY A 134 9.70 -3.28 -10.33
CA GLY A 134 8.34 -3.18 -10.89
C GLY A 134 7.33 -4.05 -10.12
N VAL A 135 7.71 -5.26 -9.70
CA VAL A 135 6.90 -6.07 -8.76
C VAL A 135 6.72 -5.34 -7.43
N GLY A 136 7.78 -4.76 -6.87
CA GLY A 136 7.73 -3.96 -5.66
C GLY A 136 6.76 -2.76 -5.78
N MET A 137 6.73 -2.11 -6.93
CA MET A 137 5.79 -1.01 -7.23
C MET A 137 4.33 -1.49 -7.25
N ILE A 138 4.05 -2.65 -7.85
CA ILE A 138 2.71 -3.24 -7.86
C ILE A 138 2.27 -3.59 -6.43
N ILE A 139 3.18 -4.16 -5.63
CA ILE A 139 2.92 -4.49 -4.22
C ILE A 139 2.64 -3.21 -3.42
N TYR A 140 3.45 -2.17 -3.58
CA TYR A 140 3.24 -0.88 -2.91
C TYR A 140 1.86 -0.28 -3.26
N GLY A 141 1.55 -0.19 -4.55
CA GLY A 141 0.26 0.35 -5.01
C GLY A 141 -0.92 -0.45 -4.49
N THR A 142 -0.87 -1.77 -4.62
CA THR A 142 -1.93 -2.68 -4.16
C THR A 142 -2.09 -2.62 -2.65
N GLY A 143 -0.99 -2.67 -1.90
CA GLY A 143 -0.97 -2.59 -0.44
C GLY A 143 -1.56 -1.28 0.08
N SER A 144 -1.29 -0.17 -0.61
CA SER A 144 -1.80 1.16 -0.21
C SER A 144 -3.33 1.27 -0.25
N TYR A 145 -3.98 0.60 -1.21
CA TYR A 145 -5.43 0.62 -1.37
C TYR A 145 -6.14 -0.60 -0.76
N TRP A 146 -5.38 -1.58 -0.26
CA TRP A 146 -5.91 -2.86 0.21
C TRP A 146 -6.95 -2.71 1.33
N ARG A 147 -6.70 -1.81 2.30
CA ARG A 147 -7.62 -1.47 3.40
C ARG A 147 -9.02 -1.07 2.91
N PHE A 148 -9.09 -0.39 1.77
CA PHE A 148 -10.34 0.19 1.25
C PHE A 148 -11.05 -0.69 0.23
N THR A 149 -10.51 -1.87 -0.05
CA THR A 149 -11.02 -2.79 -1.06
C THR A 149 -11.91 -3.86 -0.41
N ASP A 150 -13.02 -4.21 -1.06
CA ASP A 150 -13.91 -5.27 -0.60
C ASP A 150 -13.21 -6.63 -0.59
N ASP A 151 -13.55 -7.51 0.34
CA ASP A 151 -12.89 -8.82 0.48
C ASP A 151 -13.05 -9.71 -0.75
N TRP A 152 -14.20 -9.62 -1.42
CA TRP A 152 -14.43 -10.31 -2.69
C TRP A 152 -13.49 -9.81 -3.80
N LEU A 153 -13.24 -8.50 -3.87
CA LEU A 153 -12.32 -7.91 -4.85
C LEU A 153 -10.86 -8.28 -4.53
N LYS A 154 -10.47 -8.28 -3.25
CA LYS A 154 -9.14 -8.75 -2.81
C LYS A 154 -8.89 -10.18 -3.27
N PHE A 155 -9.88 -11.07 -3.06
CA PHE A 155 -9.80 -12.46 -3.50
C PHE A 155 -9.64 -12.57 -5.02
N LEU A 156 -10.50 -11.88 -5.78
CA LEU A 156 -10.46 -11.92 -7.24
C LEU A 156 -9.13 -11.39 -7.81
N LEU A 157 -8.64 -10.26 -7.30
CA LEU A 157 -7.35 -9.69 -7.72
C LEU A 157 -6.18 -10.61 -7.41
N SER A 158 -6.20 -11.24 -6.23
CA SER A 158 -5.19 -12.23 -5.83
C SER A 158 -5.20 -13.46 -6.75
N LEU A 159 -6.40 -13.97 -7.07
CA LEU A 159 -6.57 -15.12 -7.95
C LEU A 159 -6.08 -14.81 -9.37
N ILE A 160 -6.46 -13.65 -9.92
CA ILE A 160 -6.00 -13.21 -11.25
C ILE A 160 -4.48 -13.06 -11.26
N GLY A 161 -3.91 -12.39 -10.26
CA GLY A 161 -2.46 -12.22 -10.13
C GLY A 161 -1.73 -13.55 -10.11
N LEU A 162 -2.23 -14.52 -9.33
CA LEU A 162 -1.66 -15.87 -9.26
C LEU A 162 -1.73 -16.60 -10.60
N VAL A 163 -2.88 -16.57 -11.28
CA VAL A 163 -3.06 -17.20 -12.60
C VAL A 163 -2.09 -16.60 -13.62
N ILE A 164 -1.96 -15.26 -13.66
CA ILE A 164 -1.03 -14.56 -14.55
C ILE A 164 0.42 -14.97 -14.26
N LEU A 165 0.81 -15.05 -12.98
CA LEU A 165 2.16 -15.45 -12.58
C LEU A 165 2.48 -16.88 -13.02
N ILE A 166 1.59 -17.84 -12.75
CA ILE A 166 1.77 -19.25 -13.15
C ILE A 166 1.82 -19.37 -14.67
N TRP A 167 0.91 -18.70 -15.38
CA TRP A 167 0.86 -18.74 -16.84
C TRP A 167 2.12 -18.15 -17.48
N THR A 168 2.57 -17.00 -16.98
CA THR A 168 3.80 -16.34 -17.42
C THR A 168 5.01 -17.23 -17.19
N ALA A 169 5.14 -17.80 -15.98
CA ALA A 169 6.24 -18.70 -15.64
C ALA A 169 6.27 -19.94 -16.55
N TYR A 170 5.10 -20.55 -16.80
CA TYR A 170 5.00 -21.70 -17.70
C TYR A 170 5.37 -21.35 -19.15
N TRP A 171 4.89 -20.21 -19.65
CA TRP A 171 5.17 -19.75 -21.01
C TRP A 171 6.65 -19.49 -21.24
N PHE A 172 7.32 -18.79 -20.31
CA PHE A 172 8.77 -18.53 -20.39
C PHE A 172 9.58 -19.84 -20.35
N ASN A 173 9.25 -20.76 -19.44
CA ASN A 173 9.92 -22.07 -19.35
C ASN A 173 9.71 -22.94 -20.61
N LYS A 174 8.54 -22.85 -21.26
CA LYS A 174 8.29 -23.55 -22.54
C LYS A 174 9.08 -22.94 -23.69
N LYS A 175 9.21 -21.61 -23.71
CA LYS A 175 9.95 -20.87 -24.75
C LYS A 175 11.46 -21.15 -24.69
N GLU A 176 12.01 -21.31 -23.49
CA GLU A 176 13.42 -21.64 -23.30
C GLU A 176 13.81 -22.98 -23.96
N LYS A 177 12.94 -24.01 -23.83
CA LYS A 177 13.11 -25.29 -24.55
C LYS A 177 13.02 -25.15 -26.08
N GLY A 178 12.24 -24.19 -26.60
CA GLY A 178 12.12 -23.94 -28.04
C GLY A 178 13.25 -23.08 -28.62
N PHE A 179 13.75 -22.11 -27.84
CA PHE A 179 14.83 -21.20 -28.22
C PHE A 179 16.19 -21.90 -28.18
N TRP A 180 16.50 -22.63 -27.10
CA TRP A 180 17.74 -23.42 -27.00
C TRP A 180 17.78 -24.56 -28.03
N ARG A 181 16.64 -25.21 -28.31
CA ARG A 181 16.57 -26.26 -29.35
C ARG A 181 16.81 -25.72 -30.77
N ARG A 182 16.59 -24.43 -31.04
CA ARG A 182 16.94 -23.80 -32.34
C ARG A 182 18.40 -23.35 -32.40
N LEU A 183 18.98 -22.91 -31.27
CA LEU A 183 20.39 -22.51 -31.17
C LEU A 183 21.36 -23.70 -31.19
N PHE A 184 21.00 -24.83 -30.59
CA PHE A 184 21.86 -26.02 -30.49
C PHE A 184 21.65 -27.07 -31.58
N VAL A 185 20.59 -26.95 -32.41
CA VAL A 185 20.37 -27.86 -33.56
C VAL A 185 21.04 -27.34 -34.85
N LYS A 186 21.54 -26.11 -34.88
CA LYS A 186 22.32 -25.55 -36.02
C LYS A 186 23.84 -25.63 -35.83
N LYS A 187 24.33 -26.71 -35.21
CA LYS A 187 25.74 -27.09 -35.23
C LYS A 187 25.87 -28.58 -35.51
N LYS A 188 25.65 -28.95 -36.78
CA LYS A 188 26.17 -30.16 -37.40
C LYS A 188 26.55 -29.82 -38.82
#